data_AF-A0A4Q3T551-F1
#
_entry.id   AF-A0A4Q3T551-F1
#
_cell.length_a   1.000
_cell.length_b   1.000
_cell.length_c   1.000
_cell.angle_alpha   90.00
_cell.angle_beta   90.00
_cell.angle_gamma   90.00
#
_symmetry.space_group_name_H-M   'P 1'
#
loop_
_entity.id
_entity.type
_entity.pdbx_description
1 polymer ?
#
loop_
_entity_poly.entity_id
_entity_poly.type
_entity_poly.pdbx_seq_one_letter_code
_entity_poly.pdbx_strand_id
1 'polypeptide(L)'
;MTFAVAASFQIAFAVLGLLLAVVSPGLFNMNGVPATNAIAAIGVLVFLLAFGLFMNAAMSALGALVVLLWRNLLPKPVARNDAASV
;
A
#
# COMPACT_ATOMS: atom_id res chain seq x y z
N MET A 1 -7.80 8.15 8.95
CA MET A 1 -8.96 7.25 8.78
C MET A 1 -8.72 6.24 7.66
N THR A 2 -8.58 6.65 6.40
CA THR A 2 -8.43 5.75 5.23
C THR A 2 -7.25 4.76 5.34
N PHE A 3 -6.08 5.23 5.79
CA PHE A 3 -4.90 4.36 5.96
C PHE A 3 -5.12 3.26 7.02
N ALA A 4 -5.75 3.61 8.14
CA ALA A 4 -6.06 2.66 9.22
C ALA A 4 -7.10 1.62 8.79
N VAL A 5 -8.11 2.03 8.01
CA VAL A 5 -9.09 1.12 7.42
C VAL A 5 -8.39 0.15 6.46
N ALA A 6 -7.56 0.64 5.54
CA ALA A 6 -6.81 -0.22 4.62
C ALA A 6 -5.89 -1.22 5.36
N ALA A 7 -5.17 -0.76 6.38
CA ALA A 7 -4.33 -1.63 7.21
C ALA A 7 -5.14 -2.72 7.93
N SER A 8 -6.31 -2.37 8.48
CA SER A 8 -7.18 -3.33 9.18
C SER A 8 -7.70 -4.44 8.24
N PHE A 9 -8.07 -4.08 7.01
CA PHE A 9 -8.46 -5.05 5.98
C PHE A 9 -7.28 -5.92 5.56
N GLN A 10 -6.09 -5.35 5.39
CA GLN A 10 -4.88 -6.11 5.07
C GLN A 10 -4.55 -7.14 6.14
N ILE A 11 -4.65 -6.77 7.42
CA ILE A 11 -4.43 -7.69 8.54
C ILE A 11 -5.50 -8.79 8.55
N ALA A 12 -6.77 -8.44 8.39
CA ALA A 12 -7.87 -9.42 8.35
C ALA A 12 -7.71 -10.43 7.19
N PHE A 13 -7.39 -9.95 5.98
CA PHE A 13 -7.13 -10.80 4.83
C PHE A 13 -5.84 -11.62 4.96
N ALA A 14 -4.80 -11.08 5.61
CA ALA A 14 -3.58 -11.83 5.89
C ALA A 14 -3.86 -13.00 6.84
N VAL A 15 -4.64 -12.79 7.90
CA VAL A 15 -5.05 -13.85 8.84
C VAL A 15 -5.90 -14.91 8.13
N LEU A 16 -6.90 -14.48 7.34
CA LEU A 16 -7.72 -15.38 6.51
C LEU A 16 -6.87 -16.20 5.55
N GLY A 17 -5.92 -15.55 4.87
CA GLY A 17 -4.96 -16.20 4.00
C GLY A 17 -4.15 -17.25 4.74
N LEU A 18 -3.64 -16.93 5.93
CA LEU A 18 -2.82 -17.83 6.76
C LEU A 18 -3.61 -19.08 7.16
N LEU A 19 -4.89 -18.92 7.52
CA LEU A 19 -5.79 -20.05 7.77
C LEU A 19 -6.01 -20.90 6.52
N LEU A 20 -6.23 -20.27 5.36
CA LEU A 20 -6.40 -20.96 4.07
C LEU A 20 -5.12 -21.69 3.61
N ALA A 21 -3.93 -21.15 3.92
CA ALA A 21 -2.66 -21.79 3.58
C ALA A 21 -2.41 -23.07 4.38
N VAL A 22 -2.94 -23.14 5.60
CA VAL A 22 -2.85 -24.33 6.45
C VAL A 22 -3.91 -25.37 6.08
N VAL A 23 -5.16 -24.93 5.84
CA VAL A 23 -6.29 -25.82 5.55
C VAL A 23 -6.26 -26.33 4.09
N SER A 24 -5.79 -25.50 3.15
CA SER A 24 -5.84 -25.78 1.71
C SER A 24 -4.63 -25.18 0.98
N PRO A 25 -3.41 -25.72 1.21
CA PRO A 25 -2.19 -25.18 0.60
C PRO A 25 -2.23 -25.20 -0.93
N GLY A 26 -2.94 -26.16 -1.54
CA GLY A 26 -3.09 -26.25 -3.00
C GLY A 26 -3.86 -25.10 -3.68
N LEU A 27 -4.51 -24.21 -2.92
CA LEU A 27 -5.12 -22.99 -3.48
C LEU A 27 -4.07 -21.91 -3.83
N PHE A 28 -2.87 -21.99 -3.25
CA PHE A 28 -1.80 -21.03 -3.49
C PHE A 28 -0.83 -21.61 -4.52
N ASN A 29 -0.73 -20.97 -5.69
CA ASN A 29 0.22 -21.39 -6.72
C ASN A 29 1.56 -20.69 -6.54
N MET A 30 2.65 -21.46 -6.48
CA MET A 30 4.01 -20.96 -6.63
C MET A 30 4.49 -21.27 -8.05
N ASN A 31 4.73 -20.23 -8.85
CA ASN A 31 5.31 -20.35 -10.19
C ASN A 31 4.49 -21.24 -11.16
N GLY A 32 3.15 -21.20 -11.04
CA GLY A 32 2.23 -22.00 -11.87
C GLY A 32 1.98 -23.44 -11.37
N VAL A 33 2.62 -23.84 -10.26
CA VAL A 33 2.42 -25.15 -9.62
C VAL A 33 1.72 -24.94 -8.27
N PRO A 34 0.67 -25.74 -7.93
CA PRO A 34 0.02 -25.64 -6.64
C PRO A 34 1.01 -25.95 -5.51
N ALA A 35 0.97 -25.15 -4.44
CA ALA A 35 1.85 -25.32 -3.30
C ALA A 35 1.56 -26.69 -2.64
N THR A 36 2.57 -27.54 -2.65
CA THR A 36 2.50 -28.90 -2.11
C THR A 36 2.66 -28.95 -0.60
N ASN A 37 3.12 -27.86 0.02
CA ASN A 37 3.43 -27.75 1.44
C ASN A 37 2.93 -26.42 2.03
N ALA A 38 2.52 -26.42 3.31
CA ALA A 38 2.03 -25.22 4.00
C ALA A 38 3.04 -24.07 4.04
N ILE A 39 4.35 -24.37 4.13
CA ILE A 39 5.43 -23.36 4.12
C ILE A 39 5.46 -22.59 2.80
N ALA A 40 5.20 -23.28 1.68
CA ALA A 40 5.13 -22.66 0.36
C ALA A 40 3.93 -21.71 0.27
N ALA A 41 2.76 -22.13 0.77
CA ALA A 41 1.57 -21.28 0.81
C ALA A 41 1.78 -20.03 1.71
N ILE A 42 2.45 -20.18 2.86
CA ILE A 42 2.84 -19.05 3.73
C ILE A 42 3.78 -18.08 3.00
N GLY A 43 4.73 -18.59 2.21
CA GLY A 43 5.61 -17.76 1.38
C GLY A 43 4.83 -16.88 0.39
N VAL A 44 3.81 -17.44 -0.27
CA VAL A 44 2.92 -16.68 -1.18
C VAL A 44 2.14 -15.61 -0.42
N LEU A 45 1.63 -15.91 0.77
CA LEU A 45 0.89 -14.95 1.59
C LEU A 45 1.75 -13.78 2.06
N VAL A 46 2.97 -14.06 2.52
CA VAL A 46 3.92 -13.01 2.94
C VAL A 46 4.29 -12.15 1.75
N PHE A 47 4.51 -12.75 0.57
CA PHE A 47 4.75 -12.02 -0.67
C PHE A 47 3.58 -11.10 -1.04
N LEU A 48 2.34 -11.60 -1.01
CA LEU A 48 1.15 -10.80 -1.29
C LEU A 48 0.95 -9.66 -0.27
N LEU A 49 1.23 -9.90 1.01
CA LEU A 49 1.19 -8.88 2.04
C LEU A 49 2.24 -7.79 1.80
N ALA A 50 3.49 -8.17 1.54
CA ALA A 50 4.56 -7.23 1.22
C ALA A 50 4.27 -6.43 -0.05
N PHE A 51 3.74 -7.08 -1.09
CA PHE A 51 3.32 -6.42 -2.32
C PHE A 51 2.17 -5.43 -2.08
N GLY A 52 1.16 -5.81 -1.29
CA GLY A 52 0.05 -4.92 -0.93
C GLY A 52 0.50 -3.71 -0.11
N LEU A 53 1.44 -3.88 0.82
CA LEU A 53 2.06 -2.79 1.56
C LEU A 53 2.87 -1.87 0.64
N PHE A 54 3.66 -2.45 -0.26
CA PHE A 54 4.43 -1.70 -1.26
C PHE A 54 3.51 -0.86 -2.16
N MET A 55 2.41 -1.43 -2.67
CA MET A 55 1.45 -0.70 -3.50
C MET A 55 0.77 0.45 -2.74
N ASN A 56 0.42 0.26 -1.47
CA ASN A 56 -0.13 1.33 -0.63
C ASN A 56 0.89 2.45 -0.36
N ALA A 57 2.14 2.08 -0.10
CA ALA A 57 3.22 3.04 0.08
C ALA A 57 3.50 3.81 -1.23
N ALA A 58 3.52 3.11 -2.37
CA ALA A 58 3.69 3.71 -3.69
C ALA A 58 2.55 4.68 -4.03
N MET A 59 1.29 4.33 -3.77
CA MET A 59 0.15 5.24 -3.96
C MET A 59 0.23 6.48 -3.07
N SER A 60 0.68 6.34 -1.82
CA SER A 60 0.90 7.49 -0.93
C SER A 60 2.04 8.38 -1.41
N ALA A 61 3.14 7.79 -1.89
CA ALA A 61 4.27 8.52 -2.45
C ALA A 61 3.88 9.25 -3.74
N LEU A 62 3.11 8.60 -4.63
CA LEU A 62 2.58 9.21 -5.85
C LEU A 62 1.64 10.38 -5.53
N GLY A 63 0.73 10.22 -4.57
CA GLY A 63 -0.15 11.31 -4.13
C GLY A 63 0.63 12.51 -3.60
N ALA A 64 1.67 12.27 -2.79
CA ALA A 64 2.55 13.33 -2.30
C ALA A 64 3.32 14.01 -3.44
N LEU A 65 3.81 13.24 -4.41
CA LEU A 65 4.57 13.73 -5.54
C LEU A 65 3.71 14.61 -6.47
N VAL A 66 2.44 14.23 -6.69
CA VAL A 66 1.46 15.06 -7.42
C VAL A 66 1.23 16.40 -6.73
N VAL A 67 1.05 16.41 -5.40
CA VAL A 67 0.85 17.65 -4.64
C VAL A 67 2.10 18.53 -4.68
N LEU A 68 3.29 17.96 -4.58
CA LEU A 68 4.55 18.71 -4.69
C LEU A 68 4.75 19.30 -6.08
N LEU A 69 4.45 18.54 -7.14
CA LEU A 69 4.46 19.05 -8.51
C LEU A 69 3.47 20.19 -8.70
N TRP A 70 2.24 20.04 -8.20
CA TRP A 70 1.22 21.08 -8.26
C TRP A 70 1.66 22.36 -7.53
N ARG A 71 2.27 22.23 -6.35
CA ARG A 71 2.82 23.36 -5.58
C ARG A 71 4.00 24.04 -6.26
N ASN A 72 4.81 23.29 -7.02
CA ASN A 72 5.92 23.86 -7.78
C ASN A 72 5.47 24.51 -9.09
N LEU A 73 4.36 24.08 -9.67
CA LEU A 73 3.78 24.64 -10.90
C LEU A 73 2.85 25.83 -10.65
N LEU A 74 2.24 25.92 -9.46
CA LEU A 74 1.50 27.12 -9.06
C LEU A 74 2.47 28.27 -8.77
N PRO A 75 2.27 29.47 -9.38
CA PRO A 75 3.05 30.64 -9.04
C PRO A 75 2.84 30.98 -7.55
N LYS A 76 3.95 31.13 -6.83
CA LYS A 76 3.94 31.54 -5.43
C LYS A 76 3.21 32.90 -5.34
N PRO A 77 2.21 33.06 -4.45
CA PRO A 77 1.60 34.37 -4.25
C PRO A 77 2.70 35.33 -3.82
N VAL A 78 3.00 36.30 -4.68
CA VAL A 78 3.86 37.44 -4.34
C VAL A 78 3.18 38.10 -3.15
N ALA A 79 3.81 38.01 -1.98
CA ALA A 79 3.36 38.70 -0.79
C ALA A 79 3.48 40.20 -1.05
N ARG A 80 2.42 40.80 -1.61
CA ARG A 80 2.29 42.24 -1.73
C ARG A 80 1.81 42.77 -0.38
N ASN A 81 2.76 42.95 0.54
CA ASN A 81 2.57 43.86 1.67
C ASN A 81 3.36 45.15 1.41
N ASP A 82 2.94 45.86 0.35
CA ASP A 82 3.12 47.30 0.20
C ASP A 82 2.11 48.08 1.06
N ALA A 83 1.51 47.44 2.07
CA ALA A 83 0.42 47.98 2.89
C ALA A 83 0.85 48.29 4.34
N ALA A 84 2.12 48.68 4.53
CA ALA A 84 2.58 49.30 5.76
C ALA A 84 3.30 50.62 5.43
N SER A 85 2.59 51.51 4.74
CA SER A 85 2.85 52.94 4.79
C SER A 85 1.81 53.59 5.71
N VAL A 86 2.26 54.66 6.39
CA VAL A 86 1.59 55.58 7.34
C VAL A 86 2.02 55.37 8.79
#